data_AF-A0A800CAQ4-F1
#
_entry.id   AF-A0A800CAQ4-F1
#
_cell.length_a   1.000
_cell.length_b   1.000
_cell.length_c   1.000
_cell.angle_alpha   90.00
_cell.angle_beta   90.00
_cell.angle_gamma   90.00
#
_symmetry.space_group_name_H-M   'P 1'
#
loop_
_entity.id
_entity.type
_entity.pdbx_description
1 polymer ?
#
loop_
_entity_poly.entity_id
_entity_poly.type
_entity_poly.pdbx_seq_one_letter_code
_entity_poly.pdbx_strand_id
1 'polypeptide(L)'
;MPVQLMRRAERSEGGLRSAARRLPLRESGATVAERKAAGRGARCTGVIQSKTLVELFSRSGDMWCYPGKRRLACPLGVVLFCLVSGTAWAAQRAARPNVVLLVLDNIGYGDLGCYGNRFIMTPHMNRLAAEGVRCTDFYIASPSCMPSRGAFLTGRHPVRNGLNQQLIDDLKQIGLSQEELIIPRCLKQAGYVSGCFGKWNIGFRAGSRPTERGFDEYFGNASGNCDYYTHIYRGRNDLFRNTEPADVEGYTTFLYADAACDFIRRSRGKPFFCYTYLLRNLYLPYLVPLEISQLSL
;
A
#
# COMPACT_ATOMS: atom_id res chain seq x y z
N MET A 1 15.94 -42.02 -8.11
CA MET A 1 16.51 -42.08 -9.47
C MET A 1 15.99 -40.87 -10.25
N PRO A 2 16.84 -39.89 -10.59
CA PRO A 2 16.42 -38.67 -11.28
C PRO A 2 16.61 -38.80 -12.81
N VAL A 3 16.09 -37.79 -13.53
CA VAL A 3 16.31 -37.51 -14.97
C VAL A 3 15.38 -38.24 -15.94
N GLN A 4 14.27 -37.61 -16.31
CA GLN A 4 13.72 -37.60 -17.69
C GLN A 4 12.42 -36.78 -17.74
N LEU A 5 12.52 -35.46 -17.92
CA LEU A 5 11.46 -34.67 -18.57
C LEU A 5 11.98 -33.29 -19.02
N MET A 6 13.05 -33.30 -19.82
CA MET A 6 13.46 -32.17 -20.65
C MET A 6 13.75 -32.74 -22.04
N ARG A 7 12.73 -32.76 -22.91
CA ARG A 7 12.83 -32.83 -24.39
C ARG A 7 11.41 -32.91 -24.98
N ARG A 8 10.78 -31.76 -25.18
CA ARG A 8 9.83 -31.48 -26.28
C ARG A 8 9.22 -30.08 -26.09
N ALA A 9 9.88 -29.07 -26.64
CA ALA A 9 9.26 -27.81 -27.01
C ALA A 9 10.21 -27.05 -27.96
N GLU A 10 10.50 -27.65 -29.11
CA GLU A 10 11.00 -26.90 -30.27
C GLU A 10 9.97 -27.10 -31.39
N ARG A 11 9.65 -25.99 -32.07
CA ARG A 11 8.71 -25.80 -33.20
C ARG A 11 7.31 -25.28 -32.85
N SER A 12 7.21 -23.96 -32.76
CA SER A 12 6.39 -23.19 -33.71
C SER A 12 6.70 -21.69 -33.54
N GLU A 13 7.61 -21.17 -34.35
CA GLU A 13 7.72 -19.73 -34.58
C GLU A 13 6.56 -19.29 -35.48
N GLY A 14 5.84 -18.24 -35.06
CA GLY A 14 4.68 -17.74 -35.78
C GLY A 14 4.13 -16.45 -35.17
N GLY A 15 4.89 -15.36 -35.35
CA GLY A 15 4.45 -13.96 -35.44
C GLY A 15 3.36 -13.42 -34.51
N LEU A 16 3.77 -12.57 -33.56
CA LEU A 16 3.05 -11.33 -33.19
C LEU A 16 4.00 -10.42 -32.40
N ARG A 17 4.69 -9.53 -33.12
CA ARG A 17 5.48 -8.44 -32.52
C ARG A 17 4.53 -7.33 -32.12
N SER A 18 4.19 -7.21 -30.83
CA SER A 18 3.63 -5.97 -30.27
C SER A 18 4.77 -5.16 -29.64
N ALA A 19 4.91 -3.91 -30.09
CA ALA A 19 5.94 -3.00 -29.63
C ALA A 19 5.52 -2.40 -28.27
N ALA A 20 5.73 -3.15 -27.19
CA ALA A 20 5.73 -2.57 -25.84
C ALA A 20 7.07 -1.85 -25.63
N ARG A 21 7.04 -0.51 -25.53
CA ARG A 21 8.20 0.27 -25.08
C ARG A 21 8.60 -0.22 -23.69
N ARG A 22 9.72 -0.94 -23.59
CA ARG A 22 10.39 -1.27 -22.33
C ARG A 22 10.82 0.03 -21.66
N LEU A 23 10.11 0.45 -20.62
CA LEU A 23 10.69 1.31 -19.60
C LEU A 23 11.61 0.42 -18.76
N PRO A 24 12.92 0.73 -18.65
CA PRO A 24 13.84 -0.14 -17.93
C PRO A 24 13.51 -0.07 -16.44
N LEU A 25 12.98 -1.15 -15.88
CA LEU A 25 13.30 -1.48 -14.50
C LEU A 25 14.77 -1.86 -14.53
N ARG A 26 15.58 -1.14 -13.77
CA ARG A 26 16.98 -1.48 -13.57
C ARG A 26 16.98 -2.91 -13.02
N GLU A 27 17.64 -3.84 -13.70
CA GLU A 27 17.90 -5.17 -13.16
C GLU A 27 18.71 -5.01 -11.88
N SER A 28 18.02 -4.91 -10.73
CA SER A 28 18.67 -4.82 -9.44
C SER A 28 18.97 -6.23 -8.97
N GLY A 29 19.95 -6.87 -9.61
CA GLY A 29 20.61 -8.08 -9.13
C GLY A 29 21.47 -7.84 -7.87
N ALA A 30 21.07 -6.89 -7.02
CA ALA A 30 21.78 -6.59 -5.79
C ALA A 30 21.50 -7.69 -4.76
N THR A 31 22.56 -8.38 -4.37
CA THR A 31 22.58 -9.41 -3.33
C THR A 31 22.08 -8.84 -1.99
N VAL A 32 21.59 -9.70 -1.10
CA VAL A 32 21.12 -9.30 0.25
C VAL A 32 22.22 -8.53 1.02
N ALA A 33 23.49 -8.86 0.79
CA ALA A 33 24.65 -8.17 1.35
C ALA A 33 24.75 -6.70 0.87
N GLU A 34 24.55 -6.45 -0.42
CA GLU A 34 24.57 -5.10 -1.01
C GLU A 34 23.36 -4.28 -0.53
N ARG A 35 22.21 -4.92 -0.32
CA ARG A 35 21.00 -4.29 0.25
C ARG A 35 21.20 -3.85 1.71
N LYS A 36 22.02 -4.57 2.50
CA LYS A 36 22.34 -4.24 3.91
C LYS A 36 23.22 -2.97 4.03
N ALA A 37 24.05 -2.69 3.03
CA ALA A 37 24.92 -1.51 3.02
C ALA A 37 24.15 -0.20 2.76
N ALA A 38 23.09 -0.24 1.95
CA ALA A 38 22.31 0.94 1.54
C ALA A 38 21.33 1.48 2.62
N GLY A 39 20.98 0.69 3.63
CA GLY A 39 19.97 1.03 4.65
C GLY A 39 20.43 1.97 5.79
N ARG A 40 21.69 2.43 5.80
CA ARG A 40 22.28 3.17 6.94
C ARG A 40 22.00 4.69 6.97
N GLY A 41 21.14 5.23 6.10
CA GLY A 41 21.11 6.68 5.83
C GLY A 41 19.86 7.50 6.17
N ALA A 42 18.71 6.93 6.55
CA ALA A 42 17.47 7.71 6.67
C ALA A 42 16.97 7.81 8.12
N ARG A 43 17.18 8.99 8.74
CA ARG A 43 16.49 9.38 9.98
C ARG A 43 15.12 9.97 9.62
N CYS A 44 14.04 9.26 9.98
CA CYS A 44 12.69 9.83 9.98
C CYS A 44 12.46 10.54 11.32
N THR A 45 12.58 11.86 11.34
CA THR A 45 12.20 12.69 12.49
C THR A 45 10.79 13.23 12.27
N GLY A 46 9.83 12.82 13.09
CA GLY A 46 8.48 13.38 13.05
C GLY A 46 7.44 12.55 13.79
N VAL A 47 7.56 12.46 15.12
CA VAL A 47 6.46 11.99 15.99
C VAL A 47 5.75 13.24 16.50
N ILE A 48 4.54 13.51 16.00
CA ILE A 48 3.69 14.57 16.54
C ILE A 48 2.86 13.96 17.67
N GLN A 49 3.20 14.32 18.91
CA GLN A 49 2.42 13.97 20.09
C GLN A 49 1.07 14.72 20.06
N SER A 50 -0.05 14.00 20.13
CA SER A 50 -1.38 14.56 20.29
C SER A 50 -1.60 14.98 21.75
N LYS A 51 -1.29 16.23 22.12
CA LYS A 51 -1.72 16.81 23.41
C LYS A 51 -2.37 18.19 23.34
N THR A 52 -2.42 18.85 22.19
CA THR A 52 -2.79 20.29 22.13
C THR A 52 -4.25 20.59 21.77
N LEU A 53 -5.15 19.60 21.71
CA LEU A 53 -6.52 19.81 21.21
C LEU A 53 -7.63 19.84 22.28
N VAL A 54 -7.28 19.80 23.58
CA VAL A 54 -8.28 19.81 24.67
C VAL A 54 -8.32 21.13 25.47
N GLU A 55 -7.34 22.02 25.32
CA GLU A 55 -7.29 23.28 26.12
C GLU A 55 -7.92 24.51 25.45
N LEU A 56 -8.39 24.42 24.21
CA LEU A 56 -8.89 25.58 23.45
C LEU A 56 -10.40 25.84 23.57
N PHE A 57 -11.14 25.09 24.39
CA PHE A 57 -12.60 25.23 24.54
C PHE A 57 -13.10 25.58 25.95
N SER A 58 -12.25 26.08 26.87
CA SER A 58 -12.68 26.43 28.24
C SER A 58 -12.67 27.92 28.60
N ARG A 59 -12.48 28.85 27.65
CA ARG A 59 -12.48 30.29 27.96
C ARG A 59 -13.34 31.11 26.98
N SER A 60 -14.65 30.98 27.13
CA SER A 60 -15.61 31.97 26.65
C SER A 60 -16.76 32.05 27.64
N GLY A 61 -16.51 32.74 28.76
CA GLY A 61 -17.53 33.14 29.72
C GLY A 61 -17.15 34.53 30.22
N ASP A 62 -18.14 35.41 30.21
CA ASP A 62 -18.20 36.70 30.90
C ASP A 62 -17.62 37.92 30.15
N MET A 63 -18.51 38.63 29.44
CA MET A 63 -18.42 40.08 29.37
C MET A 63 -19.81 40.71 29.14
N TRP A 64 -20.46 41.10 30.22
CA TRP A 64 -21.59 42.03 30.24
C TRP A 64 -21.29 43.22 31.17
N CYS A 65 -21.85 44.38 30.80
CA CYS A 65 -22.00 45.64 31.55
C CYS A 65 -21.01 46.80 31.24
N TYR A 66 -21.45 47.79 30.43
CA TYR A 66 -21.98 49.11 30.87
C TYR A 66 -22.01 50.12 29.68
N PRO A 67 -23.04 50.98 29.55
CA PRO A 67 -23.08 52.01 28.51
C PRO A 67 -22.46 53.34 29.02
N GLY A 68 -21.54 53.93 28.26
CA GLY A 68 -20.94 55.20 28.66
C GLY A 68 -20.03 55.85 27.63
N LYS A 69 -20.58 56.86 26.95
CA LYS A 69 -19.93 57.98 26.24
C LYS A 69 -19.09 57.65 24.99
N ARG A 70 -19.67 58.09 23.86
CA ARG A 70 -19.08 58.21 22.53
C ARG A 70 -17.72 58.91 22.54
N ARG A 71 -16.71 58.27 21.96
CA ARG A 71 -15.65 58.95 21.21
C ARG A 71 -15.59 58.32 19.82
N LEU A 72 -16.10 59.05 18.83
CA LEU A 72 -15.88 58.78 17.41
C LEU A 72 -14.43 59.10 17.11
N ALA A 73 -13.55 58.10 17.21
CA ALA A 73 -12.19 58.22 16.72
C ALA A 73 -11.77 56.90 16.06
N CYS A 74 -11.60 57.00 14.74
CA CYS A 74 -10.83 56.11 13.86
C CYS A 74 -11.44 54.75 13.46
N PRO A 75 -12.26 54.68 12.39
CA PRO A 75 -12.60 53.40 11.78
C PRO A 75 -11.46 52.84 10.89
N LEU A 76 -10.43 53.64 10.57
CA LEU A 76 -9.33 53.22 9.68
C LEU A 76 -8.31 52.28 10.34
N GLY A 77 -8.02 52.45 11.64
CA GLY A 77 -7.04 51.61 12.35
C GLY A 77 -7.51 50.18 12.58
N VAL A 78 -8.82 49.98 12.83
CA VAL A 78 -9.41 48.66 13.09
C VAL A 78 -9.58 47.87 11.78
N VAL A 79 -9.92 48.53 10.68
CA VAL A 79 -9.99 47.90 9.35
C VAL A 79 -8.60 47.47 8.87
N LEU A 80 -7.57 48.29 9.12
CA LEU A 80 -6.18 47.94 8.77
C LEU A 80 -5.63 46.80 9.63
N PHE A 81 -5.99 46.73 10.92
CA PHE A 81 -5.59 45.62 11.80
C PHE A 81 -6.25 44.29 11.39
N CYS A 82 -7.53 44.30 10.96
CA CYS A 82 -8.20 43.12 10.43
C CYS A 82 -7.65 42.68 9.06
N LEU A 83 -7.24 43.61 8.19
CA LEU A 83 -6.62 43.29 6.90
C LEU A 83 -5.19 42.75 7.04
N VAL A 84 -4.41 43.22 8.02
CA VAL A 84 -3.06 42.71 8.30
C VAL A 84 -3.08 41.40 9.10
N SER A 85 -4.10 41.19 9.94
CA SER A 85 -4.28 39.92 10.67
C SER A 85 -4.90 38.82 9.81
N GLY A 86 -5.65 39.16 8.75
CA GLY A 86 -6.25 38.20 7.83
C GLY A 86 -5.26 37.49 6.90
N THR A 87 -4.05 38.03 6.71
CA THR A 87 -3.01 37.41 5.85
C THR A 87 -2.08 36.46 6.61
N ALA A 88 -2.00 36.58 7.93
CA ALA A 88 -1.15 35.72 8.77
C ALA A 88 -1.78 34.35 9.08
N TRP A 89 -3.08 34.17 8.76
CA TRP A 89 -3.77 32.89 8.86
C TRP A 89 -4.03 32.27 7.48
N ALA A 90 -3.10 32.47 6.54
CA ALA A 90 -2.83 31.41 5.57
C ALA A 90 -2.30 30.22 6.36
N ALA A 91 -3.21 29.43 6.94
CA ALA A 91 -2.92 28.16 7.56
C ALA A 91 -1.96 27.45 6.63
N GLN A 92 -0.70 27.32 7.05
CA GLN A 92 0.31 26.58 6.33
C GLN A 92 -0.30 25.20 6.20
N ARG A 93 -0.86 24.91 5.01
CA ARG A 93 -1.60 23.67 4.75
C ARG A 93 -0.60 22.59 5.09
N ALA A 94 -0.79 21.96 6.25
CA ALA A 94 0.16 20.98 6.73
C ALA A 94 0.37 20.00 5.59
N ALA A 95 1.63 19.77 5.23
CA ALA A 95 1.95 18.95 4.08
C ALA A 95 1.19 17.63 4.22
N ARG A 96 0.34 17.31 3.24
CA ARG A 96 -0.49 16.11 3.29
C ARG A 96 0.43 14.90 3.50
N PRO A 97 0.16 14.04 4.49
CA PRO A 97 1.05 12.93 4.78
C PRO A 97 1.05 11.93 3.62
N ASN A 98 2.17 11.22 3.47
CA ASN A 98 2.19 10.04 2.62
C ASN A 98 1.61 8.87 3.41
N VAL A 99 0.84 8.01 2.74
CA VAL A 99 0.23 6.83 3.36
C VAL A 99 0.83 5.59 2.71
N VAL A 100 1.49 4.75 3.50
CA VAL A 100 1.95 3.42 3.09
C VAL A 100 1.15 2.39 3.87
N LEU A 101 0.44 1.55 3.14
CA LEU A 101 -0.25 0.40 3.67
C LEU A 101 0.48 -0.86 3.22
N LEU A 102 1.24 -1.42 4.16
CA LEU A 102 1.92 -2.70 4.02
C LEU A 102 1.03 -3.78 4.61
N VAL A 103 0.65 -4.77 3.80
CA VAL A 103 -0.14 -5.91 4.26
C VAL A 103 0.63 -7.20 4.03
N LEU A 104 0.70 -8.01 5.09
CA LEU A 104 1.31 -9.33 5.06
C LEU A 104 0.21 -10.38 4.92
N ASP A 105 0.25 -11.16 3.84
CA ASP A 105 -0.80 -12.14 3.56
C ASP A 105 -0.61 -13.41 4.39
N ASN A 106 -1.68 -13.93 5.01
CA ASN A 106 -1.67 -15.15 5.83
C ASN A 106 -0.60 -15.18 6.96
N ILE A 107 -0.29 -14.04 7.56
CA ILE A 107 0.55 -14.02 8.77
C ILE A 107 -0.29 -14.39 10.00
N GLY A 108 0.25 -15.30 10.81
CA GLY A 108 -0.29 -15.67 12.11
C GLY A 108 0.10 -14.63 13.16
N TYR A 109 -0.75 -14.50 14.19
CA TYR A 109 -0.57 -13.51 15.25
C TYR A 109 0.81 -13.59 15.93
N GLY A 110 1.31 -14.80 16.17
CA GLY A 110 2.60 -15.05 16.81
C GLY A 110 3.80 -15.14 15.85
N ASP A 111 3.68 -14.77 14.57
CA ASP A 111 4.78 -14.92 13.61
C ASP A 111 5.83 -13.82 13.69
N LEU A 112 5.50 -12.65 14.23
CA LEU A 112 6.42 -11.52 14.32
C LEU A 112 7.06 -11.44 15.71
N GLY A 113 8.33 -11.02 15.77
CA GLY A 113 9.04 -10.83 17.03
C GLY A 113 8.36 -9.83 17.97
N CYS A 114 7.76 -8.77 17.41
CA CYS A 114 6.97 -7.81 18.16
C CYS A 114 5.66 -8.37 18.74
N TYR A 115 5.26 -9.59 18.41
CA TYR A 115 4.14 -10.31 19.04
C TYR A 115 4.61 -11.58 19.78
N GLY A 116 5.92 -11.69 20.08
CA GLY A 116 6.47 -12.73 20.94
C GLY A 116 7.22 -13.85 20.21
N ASN A 117 7.34 -13.81 18.87
CA ASN A 117 8.13 -14.82 18.16
C ASN A 117 9.62 -14.72 18.51
N ARG A 118 10.23 -15.84 18.92
CA ARG A 118 11.66 -15.92 19.22
C ARG A 118 12.48 -16.62 18.14
N PHE A 119 11.82 -17.27 17.19
CA PHE A 119 12.47 -18.08 16.15
C PHE A 119 12.58 -17.31 14.83
N ILE A 120 11.52 -16.61 14.42
CA ILE A 120 11.53 -15.84 13.16
C ILE A 120 12.09 -14.44 13.42
N MET A 121 13.19 -14.10 12.75
CA MET A 121 13.82 -12.80 12.87
C MET A 121 13.11 -11.73 12.03
N THR A 122 12.41 -10.80 12.69
CA THR A 122 11.69 -9.69 12.03
C THR A 122 12.16 -8.30 12.50
N PRO A 123 13.47 -7.98 12.42
CA PRO A 123 14.04 -6.79 13.06
C PRO A 123 13.41 -5.47 12.58
N HIS A 124 13.08 -5.37 11.29
CA HIS A 124 12.43 -4.17 10.75
C HIS A 124 11.00 -3.99 11.24
N MET A 125 10.23 -5.08 11.41
CA MET A 125 8.88 -5.01 11.97
C MET A 125 8.92 -4.71 13.47
N ASN A 126 9.91 -5.26 14.17
CA ASN A 126 10.14 -4.98 15.59
C ASN A 126 10.44 -3.50 15.81
N ARG A 127 11.29 -2.92 14.96
CA ARG A 127 11.61 -1.50 14.99
C ARG A 127 10.38 -0.64 14.71
N LEU A 128 9.58 -0.97 13.69
CA LEU A 128 8.36 -0.22 13.37
C LEU A 128 7.36 -0.23 14.54
N ALA A 129 7.22 -1.36 15.22
CA ALA A 129 6.37 -1.47 16.41
C ALA A 129 6.91 -0.66 17.61
N ALA A 130 8.24 -0.61 17.78
CA ALA A 130 8.88 0.12 18.88
C ALA A 130 8.87 1.65 18.67
N GLU A 131 8.97 2.11 17.42
CA GLU A 131 8.95 3.53 17.05
C GLU A 131 7.52 4.07 16.81
N GLY A 132 6.51 3.20 16.83
CA GLY A 132 5.13 3.52 16.48
C GLY A 132 4.10 3.02 17.48
N VAL A 133 2.90 2.75 16.98
CA VAL A 133 1.79 2.17 17.76
C VAL A 133 1.59 0.72 17.34
N ARG A 134 1.52 -0.17 18.34
CA ARG A 134 1.23 -1.59 18.16
C ARG A 134 -0.15 -1.91 18.75
N CYS A 135 -1.04 -2.48 17.95
CA CYS A 135 -2.37 -2.90 18.37
C CYS A 135 -2.39 -4.39 18.69
N THR A 136 -2.71 -4.77 19.93
CA THR A 136 -2.91 -6.19 20.32
C THR A 136 -4.30 -6.71 19.93
N ASP A 137 -5.26 -5.80 19.80
CA ASP A 137 -6.67 -6.10 19.52
C ASP A 137 -7.08 -5.44 18.20
N PHE A 138 -6.55 -5.99 17.10
CA PHE A 138 -6.84 -5.52 15.74
C PHE A 138 -7.54 -6.62 14.93
N TYR A 139 -8.73 -6.33 14.42
CA TYR A 139 -9.58 -7.29 13.75
C TYR A 139 -9.83 -6.91 12.28
N ILE A 140 -9.69 -7.89 11.39
CA ILE A 140 -10.13 -7.77 10.00
C ILE A 140 -11.60 -8.16 9.89
N ALA A 141 -12.31 -7.62 8.90
CA ALA A 141 -13.74 -7.85 8.74
C ALA A 141 -14.12 -9.29 8.32
N SER A 142 -13.15 -10.11 7.92
CA SER A 142 -13.36 -11.52 7.56
C SER A 142 -12.05 -12.30 7.67
N PRO A 143 -12.08 -13.59 8.07
CA PRO A 143 -10.90 -14.45 8.07
C PRO A 143 -10.41 -14.84 6.67
N SER A 144 -11.08 -14.39 5.60
CA SER A 144 -10.79 -14.75 4.22
C SER A 144 -10.19 -13.58 3.44
N CYS A 145 -9.11 -13.84 2.67
CA CYS A 145 -8.27 -12.78 2.10
C CYS A 145 -8.97 -11.85 1.10
N MET A 146 -9.99 -12.28 0.37
CA MET A 146 -10.74 -11.45 -0.58
C MET A 146 -11.81 -10.62 0.14
N PRO A 147 -12.72 -11.21 0.94
CA PRO A 147 -13.64 -10.44 1.78
C PRO A 147 -12.95 -9.40 2.67
N SER A 148 -11.87 -9.79 3.34
CA SER A 148 -11.08 -8.88 4.18
C SER A 148 -10.54 -7.69 3.38
N ARG A 149 -10.09 -7.92 2.16
CA ARG A 149 -9.48 -6.90 1.31
C ARG A 149 -10.50 -5.96 0.69
N GLY A 150 -11.63 -6.52 0.23
CA GLY A 150 -12.76 -5.70 -0.19
C GLY A 150 -13.21 -4.79 0.94
N ALA A 151 -13.37 -5.33 2.14
CA ALA A 151 -13.77 -4.54 3.29
C ALA A 151 -12.77 -3.46 3.67
N PHE A 152 -11.48 -3.77 3.57
CA PHE A 152 -10.44 -2.80 3.81
C PHE A 152 -10.48 -1.66 2.77
N LEU A 153 -10.56 -1.99 1.47
CA LEU A 153 -10.50 -1.01 0.39
C LEU A 153 -11.76 -0.15 0.28
N THR A 154 -12.93 -0.67 0.66
CA THR A 154 -14.20 0.09 0.62
C THR A 154 -14.59 0.70 1.96
N GLY A 155 -13.98 0.27 3.07
CA GLY A 155 -14.42 0.62 4.42
C GLY A 155 -15.79 0.02 4.79
N ARG A 156 -16.27 -0.99 4.05
CA ARG A 156 -17.61 -1.60 4.24
C ARG A 156 -17.48 -3.08 4.53
N HIS A 157 -18.21 -3.57 5.52
CA HIS A 157 -18.27 -5.00 5.84
C HIS A 157 -18.60 -5.85 4.59
N PRO A 158 -18.04 -7.07 4.44
CA PRO A 158 -18.26 -7.94 3.27
C PRO A 158 -19.73 -8.10 2.84
N VAL A 159 -20.62 -8.27 3.81
CA VAL A 159 -22.08 -8.36 3.60
C VAL A 159 -22.65 -7.14 2.87
N ARG A 160 -22.04 -5.96 3.03
CA ARG A 160 -22.47 -4.70 2.40
C ARG A 160 -21.80 -4.44 1.05
N ASN A 161 -20.57 -4.92 0.85
CA ASN A 161 -19.83 -4.69 -0.40
C ASN A 161 -19.96 -5.86 -1.41
N GLY A 162 -20.59 -6.96 -1.01
CA GLY A 162 -20.88 -8.12 -1.85
C GLY A 162 -19.77 -9.18 -1.92
N LEU A 163 -18.56 -8.91 -1.41
CA LEU A 163 -17.46 -9.88 -1.39
C LEU A 163 -17.55 -10.81 -0.16
N ASN A 164 -18.55 -11.68 -0.12
CA ASN A 164 -18.78 -12.55 1.04
C ASN A 164 -17.88 -13.80 1.08
N GLN A 165 -17.36 -14.22 -0.08
CA GLN A 165 -16.59 -15.46 -0.22
C GLN A 165 -15.42 -15.25 -1.18
N GLN A 166 -14.47 -16.18 -1.19
CA GLN A 166 -13.47 -16.23 -2.25
C GLN A 166 -14.15 -16.56 -3.57
N LEU A 167 -13.75 -15.87 -4.63
CA LEU A 167 -14.10 -16.30 -5.97
C LEU A 167 -13.40 -17.61 -6.26
N ILE A 168 -14.19 -18.68 -6.32
CA ILE A 168 -13.77 -19.96 -6.81
C ILE A 168 -14.14 -19.93 -8.30
N ASP A 169 -13.10 -19.97 -9.13
CA ASP A 169 -13.15 -20.31 -10.55
C ASP A 169 -13.10 -19.20 -11.62
N ASP A 170 -12.43 -19.56 -12.72
CA ASP A 170 -12.28 -18.96 -14.06
C ASP A 170 -11.43 -17.69 -14.34
N LEU A 171 -10.97 -16.91 -13.35
CA LEU A 171 -10.26 -15.63 -13.59
C LEU A 171 -11.06 -14.60 -14.44
N LYS A 172 -12.37 -14.81 -14.63
CA LYS A 172 -13.27 -13.91 -15.38
C LYS A 172 -14.29 -13.22 -14.49
N GLN A 173 -14.32 -13.54 -13.21
CA GLN A 173 -15.22 -12.91 -12.24
C GLN A 173 -14.80 -11.45 -11.96
N ILE A 174 -15.78 -10.55 -11.88
CA ILE A 174 -15.57 -9.13 -11.60
C ILE A 174 -15.12 -8.93 -10.14
N GLY A 175 -15.54 -9.81 -9.23
CA GLY A 175 -15.27 -9.66 -7.80
C GLY A 175 -16.03 -8.49 -7.21
N LEU A 176 -15.31 -7.45 -6.78
CA LEU A 176 -15.91 -6.27 -6.14
C LEU A 176 -16.75 -5.49 -7.16
N SER A 177 -17.99 -5.15 -6.82
CA SER A 177 -18.85 -4.29 -7.64
C SER A 177 -18.10 -3.04 -8.11
N GLN A 178 -18.29 -2.64 -9.36
CA GLN A 178 -17.63 -1.45 -9.93
C GLN A 178 -18.14 -0.15 -9.32
N GLU A 179 -19.35 -0.17 -8.76
CA GLU A 179 -20.01 0.94 -8.06
C GLU A 179 -19.38 1.24 -6.69
N GLU A 180 -18.68 0.27 -6.07
CA GLU A 180 -18.06 0.44 -4.76
C GLU A 180 -16.88 1.41 -4.82
N LEU A 181 -16.99 2.56 -4.14
CA LEU A 181 -15.88 3.50 -3.99
C LEU A 181 -14.79 2.86 -3.12
N ILE A 182 -13.54 2.95 -3.60
CA ILE A 182 -12.37 2.44 -2.87
C ILE A 182 -11.40 3.57 -2.55
N ILE A 183 -10.59 3.38 -1.51
CA ILE A 183 -9.59 4.34 -0.99
C ILE A 183 -8.88 5.17 -2.08
N PRO A 184 -8.27 4.61 -3.14
CA PRO A 184 -7.54 5.42 -4.13
C PRO A 184 -8.45 6.41 -4.88
N ARG A 185 -9.73 6.07 -5.13
CA ARG A 185 -10.68 7.01 -5.77
C ARG A 185 -10.99 8.20 -4.86
N CYS A 186 -11.12 7.95 -3.56
CA CYS A 186 -11.30 9.01 -2.56
C CYS A 186 -10.04 9.89 -2.45
N LEU A 187 -8.86 9.27 -2.35
CA LEU A 187 -7.60 10.01 -2.18
C LEU A 187 -7.20 10.80 -3.43
N LYS A 188 -7.59 10.35 -4.63
CA LYS A 188 -7.36 11.09 -5.88
C LYS A 188 -8.00 12.48 -5.86
N GLN A 189 -9.19 12.62 -5.27
CA GLN A 189 -9.86 13.91 -5.09
C GLN A 189 -9.07 14.85 -4.14
N ALA A 190 -8.28 14.28 -3.23
CA ALA A 190 -7.38 15.03 -2.35
C ALA A 190 -5.99 15.28 -2.97
N GLY A 191 -5.79 14.95 -4.26
CA GLY A 191 -4.55 15.20 -5.00
C GLY A 191 -3.44 14.16 -4.75
N TYR A 192 -3.78 12.99 -4.21
CA TYR A 192 -2.83 11.90 -4.05
C TYR A 192 -2.55 11.20 -5.38
N VAL A 193 -1.32 10.72 -5.54
CA VAL A 193 -0.98 9.67 -6.51
C VAL A 193 -0.98 8.32 -5.80
N SER A 194 -1.45 7.27 -6.47
CA SER A 194 -1.69 5.98 -5.83
C SER A 194 -1.07 4.82 -6.59
N GLY A 195 -0.41 3.92 -5.86
CA GLY A 195 0.23 2.72 -6.41
C GLY A 195 -0.20 1.46 -5.67
N CYS A 196 -0.45 0.39 -6.40
CA CYS A 196 -0.79 -0.93 -5.89
C CYS A 196 0.31 -1.93 -6.28
N PHE A 197 0.89 -2.63 -5.32
CA PHE A 197 2.00 -3.57 -5.58
C PHE A 197 1.73 -4.93 -4.93
N GLY A 198 1.83 -6.00 -5.71
CA GLY A 198 1.53 -7.36 -5.29
C GLY A 198 0.07 -7.77 -5.45
N LYS A 199 -0.43 -8.60 -4.54
CA LYS A 199 -1.71 -9.29 -4.71
C LYS A 199 -2.91 -8.36 -4.76
N TRP A 200 -3.74 -8.50 -5.79
CA TRP A 200 -5.01 -7.78 -5.90
C TRP A 200 -6.20 -8.55 -5.31
N ASN A 201 -6.54 -9.73 -5.81
CA ASN A 201 -7.55 -10.65 -5.28
C ASN A 201 -8.90 -10.05 -4.84
N ILE A 202 -9.45 -9.08 -5.58
CA ILE A 202 -10.85 -8.62 -5.44
C ILE A 202 -11.55 -8.47 -6.79
N GLY A 203 -11.09 -9.22 -7.80
CA GLY A 203 -11.63 -9.21 -9.15
C GLY A 203 -10.57 -9.60 -10.18
N PHE A 204 -10.92 -10.49 -11.10
CA PHE A 204 -9.98 -11.08 -12.06
C PHE A 204 -10.24 -10.66 -13.50
N ARG A 205 -11.47 -10.27 -13.82
CA ARG A 205 -11.85 -9.76 -15.16
C ARG A 205 -11.14 -8.46 -15.51
N ALA A 206 -10.97 -8.20 -16.82
CA ALA A 206 -10.75 -6.85 -17.32
C ALA A 206 -11.84 -5.88 -16.78
N GLY A 207 -11.47 -4.64 -16.52
CA GLY A 207 -12.25 -3.67 -15.73
C GLY A 207 -12.04 -3.78 -14.22
N SER A 208 -11.39 -4.85 -13.74
CA SER A 208 -11.21 -5.08 -12.29
C SER A 208 -9.77 -4.88 -11.83
N ARG A 209 -8.80 -4.58 -12.72
CA ARG A 209 -7.40 -4.33 -12.31
C ARG A 209 -7.31 -3.07 -11.47
N PRO A 210 -6.32 -2.94 -10.57
CA PRO A 210 -6.22 -1.77 -9.68
C PRO A 210 -6.25 -0.43 -10.41
N THR A 211 -5.60 -0.33 -11.57
CA THR A 211 -5.60 0.90 -12.39
C THR A 211 -6.95 1.24 -13.00
N GLU A 212 -7.79 0.23 -13.23
CA GLU A 212 -9.18 0.41 -13.68
C GLU A 212 -10.11 0.75 -12.49
N ARG A 213 -9.62 0.58 -11.26
CA ARG A 213 -10.37 0.79 -10.02
C ARG A 213 -9.98 2.05 -9.25
N GLY A 214 -9.01 2.81 -9.77
CA GLY A 214 -8.66 4.14 -9.26
C GLY A 214 -7.20 4.30 -8.84
N PHE A 215 -6.41 3.22 -8.82
CA PHE A 215 -4.96 3.36 -8.66
C PHE A 215 -4.34 3.99 -9.92
N ASP A 216 -3.25 4.74 -9.76
CA ASP A 216 -2.52 5.32 -10.90
C ASP A 216 -1.44 4.36 -11.44
N GLU A 217 -0.98 3.42 -10.61
CA GLU A 217 0.02 2.43 -10.97
C GLU A 217 -0.29 1.06 -10.34
N TYR A 218 -0.03 -0.01 -11.09
CA TYR A 218 -0.10 -1.38 -10.58
C TYR A 218 1.02 -2.26 -11.10
N PHE A 219 1.60 -3.05 -10.20
CA PHE A 219 2.43 -4.17 -10.58
C PHE A 219 2.27 -5.32 -9.58
N GLY A 220 1.76 -6.46 -10.04
CA GLY A 220 1.43 -7.55 -9.14
C GLY A 220 0.52 -8.60 -9.76
N ASN A 221 0.07 -9.54 -8.92
CA ASN A 221 -0.74 -10.66 -9.37
C ASN A 221 -2.24 -10.42 -9.13
N ALA A 222 -3.08 -10.72 -10.13
CA ALA A 222 -4.52 -10.43 -10.03
C ALA A 222 -5.24 -11.42 -9.11
N SER A 223 -4.80 -12.68 -9.11
CA SER A 223 -5.48 -13.78 -8.45
C SER A 223 -5.20 -13.89 -6.94
N GLY A 224 -5.82 -14.90 -6.33
CA GLY A 224 -5.62 -15.24 -4.93
C GLY A 224 -4.20 -15.70 -4.60
N ASN A 225 -3.51 -16.37 -5.52
CA ASN A 225 -2.20 -16.96 -5.28
C ASN A 225 -1.40 -16.92 -6.57
N CYS A 226 -0.09 -16.87 -6.49
CA CYS A 226 0.78 -16.88 -7.66
C CYS A 226 2.07 -17.59 -7.30
N ASP A 227 2.62 -18.40 -8.21
CA ASP A 227 3.94 -18.99 -8.00
C ASP A 227 5.01 -17.90 -7.85
N TYR A 228 5.97 -18.11 -6.96
CA TYR A 228 6.92 -17.07 -6.58
C TYR A 228 7.96 -16.73 -7.65
N TYR A 229 8.24 -17.65 -8.59
CA TYR A 229 9.27 -17.47 -9.61
C TYR A 229 8.71 -17.50 -11.03
N THR A 230 7.81 -18.44 -11.31
CA THR A 230 7.19 -18.59 -12.65
C THR A 230 6.01 -17.63 -12.85
N HIS A 231 5.47 -17.10 -11.75
CA HIS A 231 4.29 -16.23 -11.73
C HIS A 231 3.05 -16.84 -12.39
N ILE A 232 3.00 -18.17 -12.43
CA ILE A 232 1.90 -18.94 -12.98
C ILE A 232 0.87 -19.21 -11.88
N TYR A 233 -0.40 -18.98 -12.20
CA TYR A 233 -1.55 -19.43 -11.43
C TYR A 233 -2.48 -20.23 -12.34
N ARG A 234 -2.78 -21.47 -11.96
CA ARG A 234 -3.64 -22.40 -12.73
C ARG A 234 -3.24 -22.50 -14.22
N GLY A 235 -1.94 -22.58 -14.48
CA GLY A 235 -1.38 -22.76 -15.83
C GLY A 235 -1.35 -21.49 -16.70
N ARG A 236 -1.59 -20.30 -16.13
CA ARG A 236 -1.52 -19.02 -16.86
C ARG A 236 -0.65 -18.03 -16.09
N ASN A 237 0.04 -17.15 -16.82
CA ASN A 237 0.71 -16.00 -16.21
C ASN A 237 -0.34 -15.12 -15.52
N ASP A 238 -0.13 -14.84 -14.23
CA ASP A 238 -1.00 -14.00 -13.41
C ASP A 238 -0.32 -12.69 -12.98
N LEU A 239 0.87 -12.40 -13.48
CA LEU A 239 1.56 -11.14 -13.22
C LEU A 239 1.17 -10.08 -14.24
N PHE A 240 0.91 -8.87 -13.75
CA PHE A 240 0.47 -7.75 -14.57
C PHE A 240 1.24 -6.48 -14.23
N ARG A 241 1.43 -5.64 -15.24
CA ARG A 241 1.76 -4.22 -15.11
C ARG A 241 0.57 -3.41 -15.61
N ASN A 242 -0.12 -2.74 -14.72
CA ASN A 242 -1.40 -2.10 -14.99
C ASN A 242 -2.40 -3.13 -15.56
N THR A 243 -2.79 -3.00 -16.82
CA THR A 243 -3.72 -3.94 -17.49
C THR A 243 -3.00 -5.03 -18.29
N GLU A 244 -1.71 -4.86 -18.57
CA GLU A 244 -0.96 -5.75 -19.45
C GLU A 244 -0.29 -6.88 -18.69
N PRO A 245 -0.27 -8.12 -19.23
CA PRO A 245 0.56 -9.19 -18.69
C PRO A 245 2.03 -8.74 -18.60
N ALA A 246 2.69 -9.11 -17.51
CA ALA A 246 4.11 -8.85 -17.31
C ALA A 246 4.86 -10.17 -17.29
N ASP A 247 5.99 -10.21 -17.98
CA ASP A 247 6.92 -11.33 -18.00
C ASP A 247 8.27 -10.81 -17.51
N VAL A 248 8.59 -11.12 -16.26
CA VAL A 248 9.83 -10.69 -15.61
C VAL A 248 10.34 -11.85 -14.77
N GLU A 249 11.66 -11.97 -14.65
CA GLU A 249 12.26 -12.94 -13.76
C GLU A 249 12.36 -12.39 -12.34
N GLY A 250 12.19 -13.27 -11.34
CA GLY A 250 12.51 -12.95 -9.96
C GLY A 250 11.46 -13.42 -8.95
N TYR A 251 11.86 -13.34 -7.69
CA TYR A 251 11.02 -13.72 -6.55
C TYR A 251 9.97 -12.63 -6.26
N THR A 252 8.68 -12.97 -6.33
CA THR A 252 7.56 -12.01 -6.25
C THR A 252 7.64 -11.04 -5.07
N THR A 253 8.03 -11.51 -3.88
CA THR A 253 8.18 -10.63 -2.70
C THR A 253 9.17 -9.49 -2.95
N PHE A 254 10.29 -9.76 -3.62
CA PHE A 254 11.27 -8.74 -3.96
C PHE A 254 10.76 -7.85 -5.09
N LEU A 255 10.17 -8.44 -6.12
CA LEU A 255 9.59 -7.70 -7.24
C LEU A 255 8.55 -6.67 -6.77
N TYR A 256 7.66 -7.05 -5.84
CA TYR A 256 6.64 -6.14 -5.29
C TYR A 256 7.23 -5.08 -4.36
N ALA A 257 8.20 -5.45 -3.53
CA ALA A 257 8.89 -4.52 -2.64
C ALA A 257 9.71 -3.48 -3.41
N ASP A 258 10.44 -3.90 -4.44
CA ASP A 258 11.27 -3.04 -5.28
C ASP A 258 10.37 -2.08 -6.09
N ALA A 259 9.26 -2.56 -6.67
CA ALA A 259 8.28 -1.72 -7.35
C ALA A 259 7.64 -0.67 -6.41
N ALA A 260 7.26 -1.07 -5.19
CA ALA A 260 6.75 -0.15 -4.19
C ALA A 260 7.78 0.91 -3.77
N CYS A 261 9.04 0.51 -3.57
CA CYS A 261 10.13 1.44 -3.26
C CYS A 261 10.37 2.44 -4.39
N ASP A 262 10.34 1.99 -5.64
CA ASP A 262 10.52 2.84 -6.81
C ASP A 262 9.39 3.84 -6.99
N PHE A 263 8.14 3.41 -6.77
CA PHE A 263 6.99 4.32 -6.74
C PHE A 263 7.16 5.39 -5.65
N ILE A 264 7.52 5.00 -4.42
CA ILE A 264 7.75 5.95 -3.32
C ILE A 264 8.85 6.97 -3.68
N ARG A 265 9.95 6.52 -4.29
CA ARG A 265 11.05 7.42 -4.72
C ARG A 265 10.60 8.41 -5.77
N ARG A 266 9.85 7.97 -6.78
CA ARG A 266 9.34 8.84 -7.87
C ARG A 266 8.26 9.80 -7.40
N SER A 267 7.48 9.41 -6.38
CA SER A 267 6.33 10.18 -5.90
C SER A 267 6.68 11.24 -4.84
N ARG A 268 7.95 11.42 -4.45
CA ARG A 268 8.37 12.34 -3.37
C ARG A 268 7.87 13.79 -3.49
N GLY A 269 7.56 14.26 -4.71
CA GLY A 269 7.04 15.61 -4.96
C GLY A 269 5.53 15.79 -4.78
N LYS A 270 4.78 14.73 -4.46
CA LYS A 270 3.32 14.74 -4.29
C LYS A 270 2.91 13.83 -3.13
N PRO A 271 1.78 14.09 -2.43
CA PRO A 271 1.27 13.12 -1.48
C PRO A 271 0.93 11.82 -2.20
N PHE A 272 1.30 10.68 -1.61
CA PHE A 272 1.06 9.38 -2.23
C PHE A 272 0.37 8.38 -1.31
N PHE A 273 -0.35 7.44 -1.93
CA PHE A 273 -0.89 6.25 -1.30
C PHE A 273 -0.24 5.01 -1.92
N CYS A 274 0.61 4.33 -1.15
CA CYS A 274 1.25 3.09 -1.56
C CYS A 274 0.55 1.92 -0.86
N TYR A 275 -0.10 1.07 -1.63
CA TYR A 275 -0.76 -0.14 -1.16
C TYR A 275 0.04 -1.35 -1.61
N THR A 276 0.68 -2.06 -0.68
CA THR A 276 1.56 -3.17 -1.03
C THR A 276 1.24 -4.43 -0.23
N TYR A 277 1.16 -5.56 -0.94
CA TYR A 277 1.00 -6.89 -0.35
C TYR A 277 2.27 -7.68 -0.51
N LEU A 278 2.82 -8.11 0.62
CA LEU A 278 3.87 -9.11 0.64
C LEU A 278 3.24 -10.45 1.00
N LEU A 279 3.38 -11.39 0.07
CA LEU A 279 2.90 -12.75 0.25
C LEU A 279 3.77 -13.43 1.31
N ARG A 280 3.15 -14.04 2.32
CA ARG A 280 3.82 -15.04 3.14
C ARG A 280 3.85 -16.34 2.35
N ASN A 281 5.02 -16.95 2.32
CA ASN A 281 5.26 -18.23 1.71
C ASN A 281 4.59 -19.34 2.51
N LEU A 282 3.38 -19.74 2.10
CA LEU A 282 2.56 -20.70 2.83
C LEU A 282 2.00 -21.85 1.99
N TYR A 283 2.23 -21.86 0.68
CA TYR A 283 1.78 -22.96 -0.17
C TYR A 283 2.98 -23.78 -0.63
N LEU A 284 2.87 -25.09 -0.45
CA LEU A 284 3.90 -26.05 -0.82
C LEU A 284 4.19 -26.01 -2.33
N PRO A 285 5.47 -26.10 -2.74
CA PRO A 285 6.66 -26.09 -1.89
C PRO A 285 6.92 -24.70 -1.30
N TYR A 286 7.42 -24.63 -0.05
CA TYR A 286 7.86 -23.36 0.54
C TYR A 286 9.06 -22.82 -0.24
N LEU A 287 8.83 -21.91 -1.19
CA LEU A 287 9.85 -21.31 -2.04
C LEU A 287 10.50 -20.10 -1.36
N VAL A 288 11.61 -20.30 -0.65
CA VAL A 288 12.38 -19.21 -0.04
C VAL A 288 13.70 -19.06 -0.81
N PRO A 289 14.11 -17.83 -1.20
CA PRO A 289 15.43 -17.59 -1.77
C PRO A 289 16.54 -18.14 -0.85
N LEU A 290 17.58 -18.73 -1.45
CA LEU A 290 18.67 -19.38 -0.70
C LEU A 290 19.38 -18.40 0.25
N GLU A 291 19.46 -17.14 -0.14
CA GLU A 291 20.08 -16.08 0.65
C GLU A 291 19.29 -15.76 1.94
N ILE A 292 17.98 -16.03 1.95
CA ILE A 292 17.14 -15.87 3.15
C ILE A 292 17.21 -17.12 4.03
N SER A 293 17.23 -18.32 3.44
CA SER A 293 17.31 -19.56 4.25
C SER A 293 18.61 -19.66 5.04
N GLN A 294 19.69 -19.07 4.53
CA GLN A 294 20.99 -18.99 5.19
C GLN A 294 21.08 -17.95 6.33
N LEU A 295 20.11 -17.04 6.49
CA LEU A 295 20.08 -16.08 7.60
C LEU A 295 19.55 -16.69 8.91
N SER A 296 19.15 -17.96 8.88
CA SER A 296 18.54 -18.70 10.00
C SER A 296 19.51 -19.62 10.76
N LEU A 297 20.81 -19.53 10.49
CA LEU A 297 21.89 -20.24 11.17
C LEU A 297 22.91 -19.25 11.73
#